data_AF-A0A382BTW4-F1
#
_entry.id   AF-A0A382BTW4-F1
#
_cell.length_a   1.000
_cell.length_b   1.000
_cell.length_c   1.000
_cell.angle_alpha   90.00
_cell.angle_beta   90.00
_cell.angle_gamma   90.00
#
_symmetry.space_group_name_H-M   'P 1'
#
loop_
_entity.id
_entity.type
_entity.pdbx_description
1 polymer ?
#
loop_
_entity_poly.entity_id
_entity_poly.type
_entity_poly.pdbx_seq_one_letter_code
_entity_poly.pdbx_strand_id
1 'polypeptide(L)'
;MTEILHFDSEAQIEEILNVLDDDAAVIIENVISVDTVEILKGELEPYFSREVFGRDEFTGFSTKRVGALIARSNACRDLALNPLVIDVAKQYLKPFADGY
;
A
#
# COMPACT_ATOMS: atom_id res chain seq x y z
N MET A 1 -13.28 -13.33 -16.44
CA MET A 1 -12.38 -12.84 -15.38
C MET A 1 -12.48 -11.33 -15.46
N THR A 2 -12.96 -10.68 -14.42
CA THR A 2 -13.08 -9.22 -14.40
C THR A 2 -11.69 -8.62 -14.30
N GLU A 3 -11.40 -7.59 -15.08
CA GLU A 3 -10.13 -6.86 -14.97
C GLU A 3 -10.24 -5.83 -13.84
N ILE A 4 -9.14 -5.59 -13.12
CA ILE A 4 -9.08 -4.52 -12.12
C ILE A 4 -8.96 -3.21 -12.89
N LEU A 5 -9.69 -2.17 -12.47
CA LEU A 5 -9.59 -0.84 -13.08
C LEU A 5 -8.32 -0.12 -12.64
N HIS A 6 -7.76 0.67 -13.56
CA HIS A 6 -6.53 1.43 -13.37
C HIS A 6 -6.81 2.92 -13.49
N PHE A 7 -6.24 3.70 -12.59
CA PHE A 7 -6.22 5.16 -12.62
C PHE A 7 -4.80 5.68 -12.43
N ASP A 8 -4.54 6.92 -12.85
CA ASP A 8 -3.32 7.63 -12.44
C ASP A 8 -3.50 8.29 -11.06
N SER A 9 -2.41 8.84 -10.52
CA SER A 9 -2.38 9.47 -9.20
C SER A 9 -3.14 10.80 -9.09
N GLU A 10 -3.64 11.36 -10.20
CA GLU A 10 -4.45 12.58 -10.27
C GLU A 10 -5.96 12.30 -10.36
N ALA A 11 -6.36 11.02 -10.37
CA ALA A 11 -7.76 10.61 -10.38
C ALA A 11 -8.54 11.18 -9.19
N GLN A 12 -9.82 11.47 -9.44
CA GLN A 12 -10.66 12.05 -8.40
C GLN A 12 -10.97 11.00 -7.34
N ILE A 13 -11.01 11.42 -6.07
CA ILE A 13 -11.24 10.50 -4.94
C ILE A 13 -12.59 9.80 -5.10
N GLU A 14 -13.60 10.50 -5.61
CA GLU A 14 -14.93 9.94 -5.85
C GLU A 14 -14.90 8.80 -6.88
N GLU A 15 -14.08 8.90 -7.92
CA GLU A 15 -13.93 7.83 -8.93
C GLU A 15 -13.30 6.58 -8.30
N ILE A 16 -12.26 6.77 -7.49
CA ILE A 16 -11.61 5.69 -6.74
C ILE A 16 -12.60 5.00 -5.80
N LEU A 17 -13.39 5.78 -5.06
CA LEU A 17 -14.39 5.25 -4.11
C LEU A 17 -15.51 4.48 -4.80
N ASN A 18 -16.02 4.98 -5.94
CA ASN A 18 -17.04 4.28 -6.72
C ASN A 18 -16.54 2.91 -7.19
N VAL A 19 -15.31 2.84 -7.71
CA VAL A 19 -14.70 1.56 -8.12
C VAL A 19 -14.47 0.64 -6.92
N LEU A 20 -14.07 1.17 -5.77
CA LEU A 20 -13.94 0.36 -4.55
C LEU A 20 -15.29 -0.20 -4.07
N ASP A 21 -16.40 0.49 -4.29
CA ASP A 21 -17.76 0.01 -3.94
C ASP A 21 -18.24 -1.07 -4.94
N ASP A 22 -18.04 -0.83 -6.23
CA ASP A 22 -18.52 -1.71 -7.31
C ASP A 22 -17.62 -2.95 -7.53
N ASP A 23 -16.30 -2.75 -7.58
CA ASP A 23 -15.31 -3.76 -8.00
C ASP A 23 -14.43 -4.27 -6.83
N ALA A 24 -14.55 -3.68 -5.64
CA ALA A 24 -13.77 -4.00 -4.44
C ALA A 24 -12.23 -3.84 -4.57
N ALA A 25 -11.73 -3.39 -5.72
CA ALA A 25 -10.32 -3.19 -5.99
C ALA A 25 -10.07 -2.18 -7.12
N VAL A 26 -9.05 -1.36 -6.96
CA VAL A 26 -8.56 -0.42 -7.97
C VAL A 26 -7.04 -0.32 -7.88
N ILE A 27 -6.38 -0.17 -9.02
CA ILE A 27 -4.93 0.09 -9.11
C ILE A 27 -4.73 1.58 -9.39
N ILE A 28 -3.96 2.25 -8.53
CA ILE A 28 -3.52 3.62 -8.77
C ILE A 28 -2.06 3.58 -9.21
N GLU A 29 -1.81 3.98 -10.44
CA GLU A 29 -0.49 4.00 -11.04
C GLU A 29 0.29 5.24 -10.62
N ASN A 30 1.62 5.13 -10.59
CA ASN A 30 2.55 6.25 -10.41
C ASN A 30 2.34 7.07 -9.12
N VAL A 31 1.75 6.48 -8.06
CA VAL A 31 1.57 7.12 -6.74
C VAL A 31 2.89 7.60 -6.12
N ILE A 32 4.00 6.92 -6.46
CA ILE A 32 5.35 7.31 -6.06
C ILE A 32 6.31 7.26 -7.26
N SER A 33 7.36 8.08 -7.20
CA SER A 33 8.41 8.09 -8.22
C SER A 33 9.26 6.82 -8.18
N VAL A 34 9.91 6.50 -9.30
CA VAL A 34 10.89 5.41 -9.40
C VAL A 34 12.04 5.60 -8.40
N ASP A 35 12.50 6.83 -8.19
CA ASP A 35 13.54 7.13 -7.20
C ASP A 35 13.10 6.77 -5.78
N THR A 36 11.84 7.04 -5.43
CA THR A 36 11.26 6.66 -4.13
C THR A 36 11.20 5.15 -3.97
N VAL A 37 10.88 4.42 -5.05
CA VAL A 37 10.89 2.96 -5.07
C VAL A 37 12.30 2.42 -4.78
N GLU A 38 13.33 3.00 -5.39
CA GLU A 38 14.72 2.57 -5.15
C GLU A 38 15.21 2.89 -3.74
N ILE A 39 14.81 4.03 -3.17
CA ILE A 39 15.06 4.35 -1.75
C ILE A 39 14.40 3.31 -0.84
N LEU A 40 13.12 2.99 -1.07
CA LEU A 40 12.39 1.98 -0.31
C LEU A 40 13.09 0.61 -0.37
N LYS A 41 13.52 0.18 -1.56
CA LYS A 41 14.27 -1.08 -1.72
C LYS A 41 15.56 -1.04 -0.92
N GLY A 42 16.35 0.04 -1.02
CA GLY A 42 17.60 0.20 -0.30
C GLY A 42 17.44 0.19 1.22
N GLU A 43 16.45 0.92 1.75
CA GLU A 43 16.17 0.95 3.20
C GLU A 43 15.67 -0.41 3.72
N LEU A 44 14.94 -1.17 2.90
CA LEU A 44 14.34 -2.44 3.31
C LEU A 44 15.24 -3.67 3.08
N GLU A 45 16.23 -3.59 2.19
CA GLU A 45 17.13 -4.69 1.83
C GLU A 45 17.81 -5.36 3.05
N PRO A 46 18.31 -4.63 4.07
CA PRO A 46 18.90 -5.25 5.26
C PRO A 46 17.94 -6.16 6.06
N TYR A 47 16.63 -5.98 5.89
CA TYR A 47 15.60 -6.78 6.56
C TYR A 47 15.17 -7.99 5.72
N PHE A 48 15.25 -7.90 4.39
CA PHE A 48 14.94 -9.00 3.48
C PHE A 48 16.11 -9.94 3.21
N SER A 49 17.35 -9.47 3.34
CA SER A 49 18.56 -10.30 3.17
C SER A 49 18.67 -11.44 4.19
N ARG A 50 17.93 -11.39 5.30
CA ARG A 50 17.87 -12.45 6.31
C ARG A 50 17.08 -13.65 5.81
N GLU A 51 17.50 -14.87 6.15
CA GLU A 51 16.76 -16.12 5.87
C GLU A 51 15.63 -16.35 6.88
N VAL A 52 14.70 -15.40 6.97
CA VAL A 52 13.51 -15.52 7.82
C VAL A 52 12.29 -15.72 6.91
N PHE A 53 11.96 -16.99 6.67
CA PHE A 53 10.78 -17.40 5.92
C PHE A 53 9.60 -17.67 6.85
N GLY A 54 8.39 -17.71 6.29
CA GLY A 54 7.22 -18.22 6.99
C GLY A 54 7.40 -19.67 7.44
N ARG A 55 6.66 -20.06 8.48
CA ARG A 55 6.86 -21.31 9.22
C ARG A 55 5.67 -22.27 9.10
N ASP A 56 4.62 -21.85 8.40
CA ASP A 56 3.35 -22.55 8.29
C ASP A 56 2.63 -22.21 6.98
N GLU A 57 1.49 -22.86 6.74
CA GLU A 57 0.67 -22.69 5.53
C GLU A 57 0.11 -21.27 5.38
N PHE A 58 -0.08 -20.55 6.48
CA PHE A 58 -0.60 -19.18 6.44
C PHE A 58 0.48 -18.17 6.03
N THR A 59 1.67 -18.31 6.60
CA THR A 59 2.79 -17.40 6.38
C THR A 59 3.57 -17.72 5.10
N GLY A 60 3.54 -18.98 4.67
CA GLY A 60 4.18 -19.50 3.46
C GLY A 60 5.65 -19.86 3.68
N PHE A 61 6.05 -21.07 3.31
CA PHE A 61 7.42 -21.57 3.53
C PHE A 61 8.50 -20.91 2.65
N SER A 62 8.08 -20.18 1.61
CA SER A 62 8.98 -19.46 0.69
C SER A 62 8.76 -17.94 0.72
N THR A 63 7.93 -17.43 1.63
CA THR A 63 7.57 -16.01 1.71
C THR A 63 8.33 -15.34 2.84
N LYS A 64 8.88 -14.14 2.57
CA LYS A 64 9.47 -13.28 3.59
C LYS A 64 8.49 -12.18 3.96
N ARG A 65 8.32 -11.93 5.27
CA ARG A 65 7.46 -10.86 5.80
C ARG A 65 8.25 -9.96 6.73
N VAL A 66 8.22 -8.66 6.48
CA VAL A 66 8.93 -7.64 7.27
C VAL A 66 7.89 -6.70 7.88
N GLY A 67 7.69 -6.78 9.19
CA GLY A 67 6.82 -5.86 9.93
C GLY A 67 7.53 -4.59 10.38
N ALA A 68 6.80 -3.71 11.09
CA ALA A 68 7.34 -2.49 11.70
C ALA A 68 8.06 -1.54 10.72
N LEU A 69 7.57 -1.44 9.48
CA LEU A 69 8.19 -0.64 8.42
C LEU A 69 8.36 0.84 8.79
N ILE A 70 7.37 1.42 9.49
CA ILE A 70 7.42 2.80 10.00
C ILE A 70 8.62 3.05 10.93
N ALA A 71 9.06 2.05 11.69
CA ALA A 71 10.22 2.18 12.57
C ALA A 71 11.56 1.92 11.84
N ARG A 72 11.51 1.39 10.61
CA ARG A 72 12.65 0.83 9.89
C ARG A 72 13.05 1.61 8.65
N SER A 73 12.13 2.38 8.08
CA SER A 73 12.30 3.11 6.82
C SER A 73 11.59 4.47 6.92
N ASN A 74 12.31 5.54 6.59
CA ASN A 74 11.72 6.87 6.52
C ASN A 74 10.81 6.99 5.30
N ALA A 75 11.22 6.42 4.17
CA ALA A 75 10.38 6.42 2.97
C ALA A 75 9.05 5.66 3.18
N CYS A 76 9.04 4.57 3.95
CA CYS A 76 7.79 3.90 4.35
C CYS A 76 6.91 4.79 5.23
N ARG A 77 7.51 5.59 6.13
CA ARG A 77 6.76 6.53 6.98
C ARG A 77 6.09 7.60 6.13
N ASP A 78 6.82 8.16 5.17
CA ASP A 78 6.29 9.19 4.27
C ASP A 78 5.20 8.62 3.35
N LEU A 79 5.42 7.43 2.78
CA LEU A 79 4.42 6.74 1.95
C LEU A 79 3.13 6.42 2.71
N ALA A 80 3.23 6.01 3.97
CA ALA A 80 2.05 5.75 4.81
C ALA A 80 1.20 7.00 5.07
N LEU A 81 1.77 8.19 4.85
CA LEU A 81 1.12 9.49 4.97
C LEU A 81 0.84 10.15 3.62
N ASN A 82 0.91 9.40 2.51
CA ASN A 82 0.61 9.92 1.18
C ASN A 82 -0.82 10.54 1.17
N PRO A 83 -0.99 11.81 0.74
CA PRO A 83 -2.27 12.50 0.83
C PRO A 83 -3.42 11.78 0.14
N LEU A 84 -3.19 11.23 -1.07
CA LEU A 84 -4.22 10.50 -1.81
C LEU A 84 -4.69 9.27 -1.03
N VAL A 85 -3.75 8.47 -0.52
CA VAL A 85 -4.06 7.26 0.26
C VAL A 85 -4.83 7.61 1.53
N ILE A 86 -4.40 8.66 2.25
CA ILE A 86 -5.05 9.11 3.48
C ILE A 86 -6.46 9.61 3.19
N ASP A 87 -6.66 10.42 2.16
CA ASP A 87 -7.97 11.01 1.87
C ASP A 87 -8.96 9.98 1.35
N VAL A 88 -8.53 9.02 0.52
CA VAL A 88 -9.34 7.86 0.12
C VAL A 88 -9.73 7.03 1.35
N ALA A 89 -8.77 6.69 2.22
CA ALA A 89 -9.04 5.91 3.43
C ALA A 89 -10.02 6.62 4.38
N LYS A 90 -9.85 7.93 4.58
CA LYS A 90 -10.77 8.76 5.37
C LYS A 90 -12.20 8.68 4.84
N GLN A 91 -12.39 8.93 3.55
CA GLN A 91 -13.71 8.94 2.96
C GLN A 91 -14.36 7.55 2.95
N TYR A 92 -13.57 6.51 2.64
CA TYR A 92 -14.04 5.13 2.65
C TYR A 92 -14.48 4.67 4.05
N LEU A 93 -13.69 5.00 5.09
CA LEU A 93 -13.98 4.56 6.46
C LEU A 93 -15.01 5.43 7.18
N LYS A 94 -15.25 6.67 6.74
CA LYS A 94 -16.14 7.65 7.38
C LYS A 94 -17.53 7.09 7.76
N PRO A 95 -18.21 6.25 6.96
CA PRO A 95 -19.51 5.69 7.35
C PRO A 95 -19.43 4.65 8.49
N PHE A 96 -18.22 4.14 8.78
CA PHE A 96 -17.99 2.98 9.64
C PHE A 96 -17.13 3.28 10.87
N ALA A 97 -16.59 4.51 10.99
CA ALA A 97 -15.67 4.90 12.06
C ALA A 97 -15.93 6.34 12.54
N ASP A 98 -15.72 6.57 13.83
CA ASP A 98 -15.71 7.91 14.44
C ASP A 98 -14.30 8.51 14.37
N GLY A 99 -14.05 9.46 13.46
CA GLY A 99 -12.89 10.35 13.53
C GLY A 99 -11.60 9.90 12.82
N TYR A 100 -11.70 9.42 11.59
CA TYR A 100 -10.53 9.26 10.69
C TYR A 100 -10.19 10.55 9.96
#